data_AF-A0A7J7SJT2-F1
#
_entry.id   AF-A0A7J7SJT2-F1
#
_cell.length_a   1.000
_cell.length_b   1.000
_cell.length_c   1.000
_cell.angle_alpha   90.00
_cell.angle_beta   90.00
_cell.angle_gamma   90.00
#
_symmetry.space_group_name_H-M   'P 1'
#
loop_
_entity.id
_entity.type
_entity.pdbx_description
1 polymer ?
#
loop_
_entity_poly.entity_id
_entity_poly.type
_entity_poly.pdbx_seq_one_letter_code
_entity_poly.pdbx_strand_id
1 'polypeptide(L)'
;MCQGLLEESDEEGGLGEGQGKGPEAGADDTGGAKASAMPARLAAVEKKTERQRQREKAARMLRVQQAAVRAARLRHQELFRLRGIKIQVAQRLAELARRRERRRAQRLAEADRPRRLGRLKYQPPDIDVQLSSELSGSLRTLKPEGNILRDRFKSFQRRNMIEPRERAKFKRKYKVKLVEKRAFREIQL
;
A
#
# COMPACT_ATOMS: atom_id res chain seq x y z
N MET A 1 19.70 8.88 -0.76
CA MET A 1 20.40 7.75 -1.38
C MET A 1 19.67 6.48 -1.00
N CYS A 2 18.64 6.12 -1.75
CA CYS A 2 17.99 4.81 -1.64
C CYS A 2 17.97 4.23 -3.04
N GLN A 3 18.84 3.24 -3.26
CA GLN A 3 18.93 2.46 -4.48
C GLN A 3 17.71 1.55 -4.55
N GLY A 4 16.93 1.68 -5.63
CA GLY A 4 15.84 0.78 -5.96
C GLY A 4 16.15 0.13 -7.30
N LEU A 5 17.05 -0.85 -7.28
CA LEU A 5 17.19 -1.86 -8.34
C LEU A 5 16.15 -2.93 -8.05
N LEU A 6 15.11 -2.97 -8.88
CA LEU A 6 14.14 -4.06 -8.91
C LEU A 6 14.31 -4.70 -10.28
N GLU A 7 15.24 -5.65 -10.36
CA GLU A 7 15.36 -6.58 -11.48
C GLU A 7 14.33 -7.69 -11.26
N GLU A 8 13.37 -7.78 -12.17
CA GLU A 8 12.45 -8.91 -12.29
C GLU A 8 13.19 -10.01 -13.08
N SER A 9 13.60 -11.06 -12.39
CA SER A 9 14.02 -12.33 -13.00
C SER A 9 13.03 -13.41 -12.59
N ASP A 10 12.21 -13.81 -13.55
CA ASP A 10 11.35 -15.00 -13.51
C ASP A 10 12.22 -16.25 -13.72
N GLU A 11 12.44 -17.04 -12.67
CA GLU A 11 12.90 -18.42 -12.79
C GLU A 11 12.01 -19.34 -11.92
N GLU A 12 11.15 -20.07 -12.60
CA GLU A 12 10.43 -21.23 -12.06
C GLU A 12 11.39 -22.42 -11.92
N GLY A 13 11.32 -23.14 -10.79
CA GLY A 13 11.70 -24.55 -10.76
C GLY A 13 12.23 -25.09 -9.43
N GLY A 14 11.40 -25.89 -8.74
CA GLY A 14 11.89 -27.17 -8.22
C GLY A 14 11.93 -27.37 -6.69
N LEU A 15 11.05 -28.28 -6.26
CA LEU A 15 11.27 -29.33 -5.24
C LEU A 15 11.23 -28.91 -3.76
N GLY A 16 10.11 -29.28 -3.13
CA GLY A 16 10.00 -29.39 -1.68
C GLY A 16 10.64 -30.67 -1.16
N GLU A 17 11.28 -30.57 0.01
CA GLU A 17 11.65 -31.70 0.85
C GLU A 17 10.96 -31.62 2.21
N GLY A 18 10.54 -32.78 2.69
CA GLY A 18 9.63 -32.97 3.81
C GLY A 18 10.26 -32.79 5.19
N GLN A 19 9.48 -32.22 6.11
CA GLN A 19 9.76 -32.22 7.55
C GLN A 19 9.13 -33.44 8.21
N GLY A 20 9.99 -34.33 8.71
CA GLY A 20 9.66 -35.28 9.76
C GLY A 20 10.32 -34.83 11.07
N LYS A 21 9.53 -34.61 12.12
CA LYS A 21 9.99 -34.70 13.52
C LYS A 21 8.78 -34.77 14.45
N GLY A 22 8.65 -35.88 15.16
CA GLY A 22 7.68 -36.03 16.26
C GLY A 22 8.15 -35.30 17.53
N PRO A 23 7.28 -35.10 18.53
CA PRO A 23 7.68 -34.50 19.80
C PRO A 23 7.88 -35.54 20.92
N GLU A 24 8.99 -35.38 21.64
CA GLU A 24 9.25 -35.90 22.98
C GLU A 24 8.55 -35.05 24.06
N ALA A 25 8.47 -35.64 25.26
CA ALA A 25 7.73 -35.24 26.45
C ALA A 25 8.49 -34.30 27.40
N GLY A 26 7.75 -33.74 28.38
CA GLY A 26 8.23 -33.19 29.66
C GLY A 26 7.65 -31.79 29.95
N ALA A 27 7.34 -31.34 31.17
CA ALA A 27 7.10 -31.89 32.51
C ALA A 27 6.78 -30.66 33.42
N ASP A 28 5.94 -30.81 34.46
CA ASP A 28 5.90 -30.08 35.76
C ASP A 28 4.47 -30.21 36.35
N ASP A 29 4.22 -31.06 37.34
CA ASP A 29 4.46 -30.98 38.80
C ASP A 29 3.56 -30.01 39.58
N THR A 30 2.71 -30.54 40.47
CA THR A 30 2.62 -30.21 41.91
C THR A 30 1.43 -30.91 42.60
N GLY A 31 1.76 -31.85 43.49
CA GLY A 31 1.22 -32.06 44.85
C GLY A 31 -0.30 -32.17 45.15
N GLY A 32 -0.71 -33.35 45.68
CA GLY A 32 -1.56 -33.38 46.88
C GLY A 32 -2.75 -34.36 46.93
N ALA A 33 -2.63 -35.34 47.83
CA ALA A 33 -3.67 -36.08 48.56
C ALA A 33 -4.32 -37.34 47.92
N LYS A 34 -4.16 -38.44 48.67
CA LYS A 34 -4.64 -39.81 48.44
C LYS A 34 -6.16 -39.90 48.47
N ALA A 35 -6.74 -40.53 47.45
CA ALA A 35 -7.94 -41.35 47.58
C ALA A 35 -7.95 -42.41 46.47
N SER A 36 -8.15 -43.66 46.88
CA SER A 36 -8.26 -44.84 46.05
C SER A 36 -9.35 -44.72 44.96
N ALA A 37 -8.96 -44.74 43.69
CA ALA A 37 -9.85 -45.10 42.58
C ALA A 37 -9.02 -45.65 41.41
N MET A 38 -9.44 -46.81 40.91
CA MET A 38 -8.86 -47.56 39.79
C MET A 38 -8.69 -46.69 38.53
N PRO A 39 -7.66 -46.94 37.68
CA PRO A 39 -7.60 -46.32 36.37
C PRO A 39 -8.78 -46.82 35.53
N ALA A 40 -9.59 -45.89 35.03
CA ALA A 40 -10.60 -46.17 34.01
C ALA A 40 -9.93 -46.90 32.84
N ARG A 41 -10.25 -48.19 32.71
CA ARG A 41 -9.77 -49.06 31.65
C ARG A 41 -10.15 -48.41 30.33
N LEU A 42 -9.16 -48.21 29.45
CA LEU A 42 -9.35 -47.88 28.04
C LEU A 42 -10.50 -48.75 27.52
N ALA A 43 -11.59 -48.13 27.06
CA ALA A 43 -12.71 -48.86 26.47
C ALA A 43 -12.15 -49.80 25.42
N ALA A 44 -12.29 -51.11 25.65
CA ALA A 44 -11.79 -52.13 24.74
C ALA A 44 -12.47 -51.89 23.38
N VAL A 45 -11.70 -51.44 22.39
CA VAL A 45 -12.18 -51.30 21.02
C VAL A 45 -12.59 -52.70 20.58
N GLU A 46 -13.89 -52.92 20.48
CA GLU A 46 -14.45 -54.17 19.97
C GLU A 46 -13.84 -54.44 18.59
N LYS A 47 -13.16 -55.57 18.45
CA LYS A 47 -12.50 -55.95 17.20
C LYS A 47 -13.58 -56.21 16.16
N LYS A 48 -13.63 -55.39 15.12
CA LYS A 48 -14.55 -55.56 13.99
C LYS A 48 -14.50 -57.00 13.46
N THR A 49 -15.65 -57.60 13.23
CA THR A 49 -15.74 -58.94 12.64
C THR A 49 -15.24 -58.94 11.20
N GLU A 50 -14.73 -60.08 10.71
CA GLU A 50 -14.18 -60.18 9.34
C GLU A 50 -15.19 -59.73 8.27
N ARG A 51 -16.47 -60.06 8.47
CA ARG A 51 -17.57 -59.62 7.60
C ARG A 51 -17.75 -58.10 7.60
N GLN A 52 -17.58 -57.44 8.75
CA GLN A 52 -17.62 -55.97 8.83
C GLN A 52 -16.40 -55.35 8.14
N ARG A 53 -15.20 -55.95 8.30
CA ARG A 53 -13.97 -55.50 7.61
C ARG A 53 -14.07 -55.67 6.08
N GLN A 54 -14.67 -56.75 5.60
CA GLN A 54 -14.91 -56.98 4.17
C GLN A 54 -15.92 -55.97 3.58
N ARG A 55 -17.03 -55.71 4.29
CA ARG A 55 -18.03 -54.69 3.88
C ARG A 55 -17.43 -53.29 3.84
N GLU A 56 -16.61 -52.93 4.83
CA GLU A 56 -15.90 -51.65 4.87
C GLU A 56 -14.87 -51.52 3.74
N LYS A 57 -14.13 -52.59 3.44
CA LYS A 57 -13.20 -52.62 2.30
C LYS A 57 -13.94 -52.43 0.97
N ALA A 58 -15.07 -53.11 0.76
CA ALA A 58 -15.89 -52.94 -0.44
C ALA A 58 -16.48 -51.53 -0.56
N ALA A 59 -16.98 -50.96 0.54
CA ALA A 59 -17.48 -49.59 0.57
C ALA A 59 -16.36 -48.55 0.29
N ARG A 60 -15.15 -48.79 0.80
CA ARG A 60 -13.97 -47.95 0.50
C ARG A 60 -13.60 -48.01 -0.98
N MET A 61 -13.59 -49.21 -1.57
CA MET A 61 -13.32 -49.38 -3.00
C MET A 61 -14.35 -48.67 -3.88
N LEU A 62 -15.64 -48.80 -3.56
CA LEU A 62 -16.73 -48.10 -4.26
C LEU A 62 -16.59 -46.57 -4.14
N ARG A 63 -16.25 -46.05 -2.95
CA ARG A 63 -16.00 -44.61 -2.76
C ARG A 63 -14.83 -44.11 -3.60
N VAL A 64 -13.75 -44.88 -3.70
CA VAL A 64 -12.58 -44.53 -4.53
C VAL A 64 -12.96 -44.51 -6.02
N GLN A 65 -13.71 -45.50 -6.49
CA GLN A 65 -14.19 -45.54 -7.88
C GLN A 65 -15.11 -44.36 -8.19
N GLN A 66 -16.07 -44.06 -7.29
CA GLN A 66 -16.95 -42.90 -7.44
C GLN A 66 -16.17 -41.57 -7.42
N ALA A 67 -15.16 -41.44 -6.57
CA ALA A 67 -14.30 -40.27 -6.52
C ALA A 67 -13.50 -40.10 -7.82
N ALA A 68 -12.98 -41.19 -8.39
CA ALA A 68 -12.26 -41.17 -9.66
C ALA A 68 -13.16 -40.72 -10.82
N VAL A 69 -14.38 -41.24 -10.89
CA VAL A 69 -15.37 -40.83 -11.92
C VAL A 69 -15.76 -39.35 -11.74
N ARG A 70 -15.98 -38.90 -10.51
CA ARG A 70 -16.24 -37.48 -10.22
C ARG A 70 -15.07 -36.59 -10.63
N ALA A 71 -13.84 -36.99 -10.32
CA ALA A 71 -12.64 -36.26 -10.73
C ALA A 71 -12.49 -36.19 -12.25
N ALA A 72 -12.74 -37.28 -12.97
CA ALA A 72 -12.75 -37.29 -14.44
C ALA A 72 -13.81 -36.34 -15.01
N ARG A 73 -15.02 -36.32 -14.42
CA ARG A 73 -16.09 -35.38 -14.81
C ARG A 73 -15.70 -33.92 -14.56
N LEU A 74 -15.07 -33.62 -13.43
CA LEU A 74 -14.59 -32.27 -13.11
C LEU A 74 -13.50 -31.81 -14.09
N ARG A 75 -12.53 -32.68 -14.42
CA ARG A 75 -11.51 -32.40 -15.44
C ARG A 75 -12.13 -32.06 -16.80
N HIS A 76 -13.17 -32.80 -17.21
CA HIS A 76 -13.89 -32.49 -18.44
C HIS A 76 -14.62 -31.14 -18.36
N GLN A 77 -15.20 -30.79 -17.21
CA GLN A 77 -15.80 -29.47 -16.98
C GLN A 77 -14.78 -28.33 -16.98
N GLU A 78 -13.56 -28.56 -16.47
CA GLU A 78 -12.47 -27.59 -16.49
C GLU A 78 -12.10 -27.19 -17.92
N LEU A 79 -12.09 -28.13 -18.87
CA LEU A 79 -11.85 -27.84 -20.29
C LEU A 79 -12.84 -26.80 -20.86
N PHE A 80 -14.11 -26.86 -20.46
CA PHE A 80 -15.10 -25.86 -20.86
C PHE A 80 -14.89 -24.52 -20.15
N ARG A 81 -14.43 -24.54 -18.89
CA ARG A 81 -14.07 -23.32 -18.13
C ARG A 81 -12.87 -22.59 -18.73
N LEU A 82 -11.93 -23.30 -19.37
CA LEU A 82 -10.75 -22.69 -20.02
C LEU A 82 -11.13 -21.61 -21.04
N ARG A 83 -12.25 -21.78 -21.77
CA ARG A 83 -12.74 -20.76 -22.71
C ARG A 83 -13.12 -19.46 -22.01
N GLY A 84 -13.81 -19.55 -20.87
CA GLY A 84 -14.16 -18.40 -20.04
C GLY A 84 -12.94 -17.74 -19.43
N ILE A 85 -12.01 -18.55 -18.90
CA ILE A 85 -10.73 -18.07 -18.34
C ILE A 85 -9.92 -17.31 -19.41
N LYS A 86 -9.84 -17.83 -20.64
CA LYS A 86 -9.14 -17.16 -21.74
C LYS A 86 -9.72 -15.77 -22.04
N ILE A 87 -11.05 -15.64 -22.07
CA ILE A 87 -11.72 -14.35 -22.28
C ILE A 87 -11.43 -13.39 -21.13
N GLN A 88 -11.53 -13.88 -19.88
CA GLN A 88 -11.22 -13.07 -18.70
C GLN A 88 -9.77 -12.58 -18.67
N VAL A 89 -8.82 -13.45 -19.03
CA VAL A 89 -7.40 -13.09 -19.14
C VAL A 89 -7.22 -12.04 -20.23
N ALA A 90 -7.83 -12.21 -21.40
CA ALA A 90 -7.74 -11.23 -22.49
C ALA A 90 -8.30 -9.87 -22.09
N GLN A 91 -9.46 -9.83 -21.42
CA GLN A 91 -10.06 -8.60 -20.89
C GLN A 91 -9.14 -7.92 -19.87
N ARG A 92 -8.61 -8.69 -18.91
CA ARG A 92 -7.69 -8.17 -17.90
C ARG A 92 -6.40 -7.60 -18.52
N LEU A 93 -5.83 -8.28 -19.52
CA LEU A 93 -4.66 -7.78 -20.25
C LEU A 93 -4.97 -6.48 -21.00
N ALA A 94 -6.13 -6.38 -21.65
CA ALA A 94 -6.56 -5.15 -22.33
C ALA A 94 -6.74 -3.98 -21.35
N GLU A 95 -7.35 -4.22 -20.19
CA GLU A 95 -7.49 -3.21 -19.13
C GLU A 95 -6.14 -2.75 -18.57
N LEU A 96 -5.23 -3.70 -18.32
CA LEU A 96 -3.88 -3.39 -17.86
C LEU A 96 -3.09 -2.59 -18.89
N ALA A 97 -3.21 -2.92 -20.17
CA ALA A 97 -2.61 -2.17 -21.28
C ALA A 97 -3.14 -0.74 -21.31
N ARG A 98 -4.47 -0.56 -21.28
CA ARG A 98 -5.12 0.76 -21.22
C ARG A 98 -4.65 1.58 -20.01
N ARG A 99 -4.54 0.95 -18.84
CA ARG A 99 -4.03 1.60 -17.62
C ARG A 99 -2.55 1.97 -17.74
N ARG A 100 -1.75 1.15 -18.43
CA ARG A 100 -0.34 1.45 -18.71
C ARG A 100 -0.20 2.64 -19.64
N GLU A 101 -0.97 2.69 -20.72
CA GLU A 101 -1.02 3.82 -21.65
C GLU A 101 -1.46 5.11 -20.97
N ARG A 102 -2.53 5.06 -20.17
CA ARG A 102 -2.99 6.22 -19.39
C ARG A 102 -1.90 6.74 -18.45
N ARG A 103 -1.20 5.83 -17.73
CA ARG A 103 -0.07 6.22 -16.85
C ARG A 103 1.10 6.80 -17.64
N ARG A 104 1.40 6.28 -18.83
CA ARG A 104 2.44 6.81 -19.72
C ARG A 104 2.07 8.21 -20.21
N ALA A 105 0.85 8.41 -20.69
CA ALA A 105 0.35 9.71 -21.13
C ALA A 105 0.37 10.75 -20.01
N GLN A 106 -0.05 10.36 -18.79
CA GLN A 106 0.04 11.23 -17.61
C GLN A 106 1.48 11.59 -17.27
N ARG A 107 2.40 10.62 -17.30
CA ARG A 107 3.83 10.86 -17.03
C ARG A 107 4.45 11.83 -18.05
N LEU A 108 4.10 11.70 -19.33
CA LEU A 108 4.55 12.62 -20.38
C LEU A 108 3.98 14.04 -20.15
N ALA A 109 2.68 14.16 -19.87
CA ALA A 109 2.05 15.45 -19.59
C ALA A 109 2.56 16.11 -18.29
N GLU A 110 3.01 15.32 -17.32
CA GLU A 110 3.58 15.80 -16.06
C GLU A 110 5.09 16.06 -16.14
N ALA A 111 5.79 15.58 -17.17
CA ALA A 111 7.24 15.76 -17.31
C ALA A 111 7.64 17.24 -17.39
N ASP A 112 6.86 18.04 -18.11
CA ASP A 112 7.09 19.49 -18.26
C ASP A 112 6.63 20.30 -17.04
N ARG A 113 5.80 19.70 -16.17
CA ARG A 113 5.22 20.38 -15.01
C ARG A 113 6.18 20.31 -13.82
N PRO A 114 6.31 21.42 -13.05
CA PRO A 114 7.08 21.39 -11.82
C PRO A 114 6.48 20.38 -10.83
N ARG A 115 7.35 19.65 -10.14
CA ARG A 115 6.94 18.61 -9.18
C ARG A 115 6.50 19.27 -7.88
N ARG A 116 5.61 18.59 -7.16
CA ARG A 116 5.16 19.05 -5.85
C ARG A 116 6.09 18.51 -4.76
N LEU A 117 6.92 19.38 -4.19
CA LEU A 117 7.80 19.04 -3.07
C LEU A 117 7.08 19.07 -1.71
N GLY A 118 6.17 20.02 -1.53
CA GLY A 118 5.51 20.27 -0.24
C GLY A 118 3.99 20.34 -0.31
N ARG A 119 3.38 20.84 0.76
CA ARG A 119 1.91 21.00 0.84
C ARG A 119 1.38 21.95 -0.24
N LEU A 120 2.10 23.03 -0.56
CA LEU A 120 1.65 23.99 -1.57
C LEU A 120 2.12 23.58 -2.97
N LYS A 121 1.27 23.83 -3.97
CA LYS A 121 1.62 23.63 -5.38
C LYS A 121 2.39 24.86 -5.88
N TYR A 122 3.30 24.65 -6.84
CA TYR A 122 3.92 25.77 -7.53
C TYR A 122 2.86 26.60 -8.25
N GLN A 123 2.92 27.91 -8.07
CA GLN A 123 2.12 28.88 -8.80
C GLN A 123 3.06 29.71 -9.67
N PRO A 124 2.85 29.73 -11.00
CA PRO A 124 3.63 30.59 -11.88
C PRO A 124 3.43 32.05 -11.47
N PRO A 125 4.46 32.91 -11.58
CA PRO A 125 4.30 34.34 -11.40
C PRO A 125 3.39 34.91 -12.50
N ASP A 126 2.75 36.03 -12.18
CA ASP A 126 2.01 36.81 -13.17
C ASP A 126 2.99 37.41 -14.18
N ILE A 127 2.50 37.68 -15.39
CA ILE A 127 3.30 38.26 -16.45
C ILE A 127 3.38 39.77 -16.22
N ASP A 128 4.59 40.30 -16.09
CA ASP A 128 4.84 41.73 -16.01
C ASP A 128 4.63 42.34 -17.42
N VAL A 129 3.55 43.11 -17.59
CA VAL A 129 3.19 43.77 -18.87
C VAL A 129 3.00 45.26 -18.66
N GLN A 130 3.42 46.07 -19.63
CA GLN A 130 3.17 47.51 -19.64
C GLN A 130 1.79 47.81 -20.21
N LEU A 131 1.11 48.81 -19.64
CA LEU A 131 -0.15 49.31 -20.16
C LEU A 131 0.10 50.27 -21.34
N SER A 132 -0.90 50.46 -22.19
CA SER A 132 -0.78 51.33 -23.38
C SER A 132 -0.41 52.78 -23.03
N SER A 133 -0.82 53.27 -21.86
CA SER A 133 -0.47 54.60 -21.35
C SER A 133 0.98 54.73 -20.86
N GLU A 134 1.60 53.61 -20.49
CA GLU A 134 2.96 53.55 -19.93
C GLU A 134 4.00 53.18 -20.98
N LEU A 135 3.54 52.79 -22.17
CA LEU A 135 4.36 52.31 -23.27
C LEU A 135 5.16 53.48 -23.87
N SER A 136 6.46 53.50 -23.62
CA SER A 136 7.32 54.57 -24.11
C SER A 136 7.81 54.30 -25.54
N GLY A 137 7.86 55.33 -26.40
CA GLY A 137 8.36 55.21 -27.78
C GLY A 137 9.89 55.06 -27.91
N SER A 138 10.64 55.10 -26.79
CA SER A 138 12.11 54.99 -26.79
C SER A 138 12.61 54.18 -25.60
N LEU A 139 13.62 53.33 -25.82
CA LEU A 139 14.23 52.51 -24.78
C LEU A 139 14.92 53.31 -23.67
N ARG A 140 15.34 54.56 -23.96
CA ARG A 140 15.97 55.44 -22.96
C ARG A 140 14.98 55.96 -21.92
N THR A 141 13.72 56.08 -22.30
CA THR A 141 12.62 56.52 -21.43
C THR A 141 11.86 55.37 -20.80
N LEU A 142 12.17 54.13 -21.21
CA LEU A 142 11.50 52.94 -20.72
C LEU A 142 11.87 52.69 -19.26
N LYS A 143 10.85 52.58 -18.40
CA LYS A 143 11.05 52.14 -17.03
C LYS A 143 11.25 50.62 -17.02
N PRO A 144 12.29 50.10 -16.35
CA PRO A 144 12.46 48.67 -16.21
C PRO A 144 11.36 48.12 -15.31
N GLU A 145 10.63 47.12 -15.80
CA GLU A 145 9.55 46.45 -15.08
C GLU A 145 10.02 45.14 -14.45
N GLY A 146 9.26 44.69 -13.44
CA GLY A 146 9.45 43.40 -12.80
C GLY A 146 10.52 43.38 -11.69
N ASN A 147 10.63 42.23 -11.03
CA ASN A 147 11.57 42.04 -9.92
C ASN A 147 12.40 40.77 -10.11
N ILE A 148 13.70 40.97 -10.36
CA ILE A 148 14.66 39.90 -10.64
C ILE A 148 14.72 38.89 -9.48
N LEU A 149 14.67 39.35 -8.22
CA LEU A 149 14.71 38.44 -7.07
C LEU A 149 13.48 37.53 -7.02
N ARG A 150 12.30 38.07 -7.36
CA ARG A 150 11.05 37.28 -7.43
C ARG A 150 11.12 36.25 -8.56
N ASP A 151 11.61 36.64 -9.73
CA ASP A 151 11.79 35.73 -10.86
C ASP A 151 12.78 34.60 -10.53
N ARG A 152 13.94 34.92 -9.96
CA ARG A 152 14.92 33.91 -9.54
C ARG A 152 14.37 32.98 -8.46
N PHE A 153 13.63 33.51 -7.49
CA PHE A 153 12.97 32.69 -6.47
C PHE A 153 11.93 31.75 -7.07
N LYS A 154 11.09 32.23 -7.99
CA LYS A 154 10.11 31.41 -8.71
C LYS A 154 10.78 30.38 -9.64
N SER A 155 11.92 30.71 -10.24
CA SER A 155 12.74 29.80 -11.02
C SER A 155 13.32 28.66 -10.16
N PHE A 156 13.80 28.96 -8.95
CA PHE A 156 14.23 27.92 -8.01
C PHE A 156 13.08 27.00 -7.59
N GLN A 157 11.87 27.53 -7.43
CA GLN A 157 10.69 26.71 -7.17
C GLN A 157 10.30 25.84 -8.37
N ARG A 158 10.32 26.39 -9.60
CA ARG A 158 10.02 25.64 -10.83
C ARG A 158 11.00 24.50 -11.06
N ARG A 159 12.28 24.71 -10.71
CA ARG A 159 13.35 23.69 -10.77
C ARG A 159 13.33 22.70 -9.61
N ASN A 160 12.36 22.80 -8.70
CA ASN A 160 12.26 21.97 -7.49
C ASN A 160 13.53 22.06 -6.60
N MET A 161 14.21 23.20 -6.56
CA MET A 161 15.32 23.45 -5.62
C MET A 161 14.81 23.96 -4.27
N ILE A 162 13.75 24.77 -4.31
CA ILE A 162 13.09 25.33 -3.13
C ILE A 162 11.61 24.97 -3.21
N GLU A 163 11.00 24.55 -2.11
CA GLU A 163 9.57 24.30 -2.11
C GLU A 163 8.74 25.59 -2.04
N PRO A 164 7.56 25.65 -2.69
CA PRO A 164 6.62 26.74 -2.50
C PRO A 164 6.16 26.85 -1.03
N ARG A 165 6.40 28.00 -0.40
CA ARG A 165 5.99 28.31 0.98
C ARG A 165 5.33 29.68 1.05
N GLU A 166 4.39 29.82 1.96
CA GLU A 166 3.85 31.11 2.38
C GLU A 166 4.58 31.60 3.62
N ARG A 167 4.73 32.93 3.75
CA ARG A 167 5.30 33.53 4.95
C ARG A 167 4.43 33.19 6.15
N ALA A 168 5.03 32.58 7.17
CA ALA A 168 4.33 32.30 8.42
C ALA A 168 3.81 33.62 9.02
N LYS A 169 2.49 33.68 9.24
CA LYS A 169 1.87 34.82 9.92
C LYS A 169 2.06 34.62 11.41
N PHE A 170 2.79 35.53 12.07
CA PHE A 170 2.88 35.56 13.53
C PHE A 170 1.55 36.03 14.12
N LYS A 171 0.62 35.10 14.29
CA LYS A 171 -0.66 35.36 14.96
C LYS A 171 -0.68 34.59 16.27
N ARG A 172 -0.89 35.31 17.37
CA ARG A 172 -1.05 34.69 18.68
C ARG A 172 -2.41 33.98 18.72
N LYS A 173 -2.43 32.75 19.23
CA LYS A 173 -3.67 31.98 19.43
C LYS A 173 -4.59 32.66 20.44
N TYR A 174 -4.00 33.26 21.48
CA TYR A 174 -4.73 33.93 22.56
C TYR A 174 -4.40 35.42 22.60
N LYS A 175 -5.39 36.23 23.02
CA LYS A 175 -5.19 37.66 23.27
C LYS A 175 -4.24 37.84 24.44
N VAL A 176 -3.29 38.76 24.32
CA VAL A 176 -2.43 39.12 25.43
C VAL A 176 -3.20 40.00 26.38
N LYS A 177 -3.29 39.56 27.63
CA LYS A 177 -3.84 40.37 28.72
C LYS A 177 -2.81 41.44 29.06
N LEU A 178 -3.12 42.69 28.74
CA LEU A 178 -2.36 43.84 29.21
C LEU A 178 -2.79 44.09 30.66
N VAL A 179 -1.81 44.05 31.57
CA VAL A 179 -2.02 44.34 32.99
C VAL A 179 -1.03 45.44 33.35
N GLU A 180 -1.50 46.45 34.06
CA GLU A 180 -0.64 47.51 34.59
C GLU A 180 0.36 46.93 35.60
N LYS A 181 1.61 47.38 35.55
CA LYS A 181 2.59 46.96 36.56
C LYS A 181 2.21 47.57 37.90
N ARG A 182 2.40 46.81 38.99
CA ARG A 182 2.04 47.22 40.36
C ARG A 182 2.59 48.60 40.74
N ALA A 183 3.84 48.88 40.37
CA ALA A 183 4.50 50.16 40.61
C ALA A 183 3.74 51.39 40.08
N PHE A 184 2.98 51.26 38.98
CA PHE A 184 2.18 52.37 38.45
C PHE A 184 0.78 52.45 39.06
N ARG A 185 0.30 51.36 39.66
CA ARG A 185 -1.00 51.30 40.35
C ARG A 185 -0.93 51.92 41.74
N GLU A 186 0.25 51.91 42.35
CA GLU A 186 0.50 52.42 43.71
C GLU A 186 0.83 53.92 43.75
N ILE A 187 1.11 54.54 42.60
CA ILE A 187 1.31 55.99 42.51
C ILE A 187 -0.08 56.65 42.52
N GLN A 188 -0.47 57.15 43.69
CA GLN A 188 -1.66 57.98 43.90
C GLN A 188 -1.23 59.46 43.93
N LEU A 189 -1.92 60.32 43.19
CA LEU A 189 -1.75 61.78 43.21
C LEU A 189 -2.26 62.38 44.54
#